data_AF-A0A1I9GB14-F1
#
_entry.id   AF-A0A1I9GB14-F1
#
_cell.length_a   1.000
_cell.length_b   1.000
_cell.length_c   1.000
_cell.angle_alpha   90.00
_cell.angle_beta   90.00
_cell.angle_gamma   90.00
#
_symmetry.space_group_name_H-M   'P 1'
#
loop_
_entity.id
_entity.type
_entity.pdbx_description
1 polymer ?
#
loop_
_entity_poly.entity_id
_entity_poly.type
_entity_poly.pdbx_seq_one_letter_code
_entity_poly.pdbx_strand_id
1 'polypeptide(L)'
;NGEDANESDNLGFTALYHAAAHNYTEICKILIENGALIDAHGGELCETALHAAVRWQAVDVVEYLLSKGANRRARNLKDETPMDLIKDDEMRAVFGRISHPIQMGTINLARSKNGHDEVYSFRVDQ
;
A
#
# COMPACT_ATOMS: atom_id res chain seq x y z
N ASN A 1 -5.12 25.12 -15.93
CA ASN A 1 -4.86 23.96 -16.81
C ASN A 1 -4.55 22.80 -15.89
N GLY A 2 -5.56 21.98 -15.59
CA GLY A 2 -5.39 20.80 -14.77
C GLY A 2 -4.80 19.72 -15.67
N GLU A 3 -3.49 19.57 -15.65
CA GLU A 3 -2.83 18.37 -16.18
C GLU A 3 -3.35 17.18 -15.36
N ASP A 4 -3.80 16.12 -16.04
CA ASP A 4 -4.32 14.95 -15.35
C ASP A 4 -3.17 14.29 -14.60
N ALA A 5 -3.27 14.21 -13.27
CA ALA A 5 -2.24 13.66 -12.40
C ALA A 5 -1.88 12.18 -12.73
N ASN A 6 -2.65 11.56 -13.63
CA ASN A 6 -2.51 10.18 -14.10
C ASN A 6 -1.90 10.07 -15.50
N GLU A 7 -1.55 11.19 -16.13
CA GLU A 7 -0.83 11.15 -17.40
C GLU A 7 0.48 10.36 -17.25
N SER A 8 0.77 9.58 -18.28
CA SER A 8 1.99 8.79 -18.39
C SER A 8 2.91 9.36 -19.45
N ASP A 9 4.22 9.19 -19.25
CA ASP A 9 5.20 9.51 -20.28
C ASP A 9 5.10 8.57 -21.50
N ASN A 10 5.99 8.76 -22.49
CA ASN A 10 6.04 7.95 -23.71
C ASN A 10 6.38 6.47 -23.47
N LEU A 11 6.85 6.12 -22.27
CA LEU A 11 7.12 4.74 -21.85
C LEU A 11 5.96 4.17 -21.03
N GLY A 12 4.92 4.96 -20.78
CA GLY A 12 3.75 4.56 -20.01
C GLY A 12 3.94 4.69 -18.49
N PHE A 13 4.98 5.35 -18.00
CA PHE A 13 5.18 5.56 -16.55
C PHE A 13 4.49 6.85 -16.08
N THR A 14 3.77 6.76 -14.95
CA THR A 14 3.13 7.93 -14.33
C THR A 14 4.14 8.77 -13.55
N ALA A 15 3.79 10.02 -13.26
CA ALA A 15 4.60 10.86 -12.36
C ALA A 15 4.80 10.20 -10.98
N LEU A 16 3.77 9.50 -10.47
CA LEU A 16 3.84 8.80 -9.18
C LEU A 16 4.84 7.63 -9.22
N TYR A 17 4.93 6.91 -10.34
CA TYR A 17 5.94 5.86 -10.53
C TYR A 17 7.35 6.42 -10.41
N HIS A 18 7.64 7.52 -11.12
CA HIS A 18 8.97 8.15 -11.10
C HIS A 18 9.35 8.69 -9.72
N ALA A 19 8.42 9.37 -9.04
CA ALA A 19 8.63 9.86 -7.69
C ALA A 19 8.90 8.70 -6.72
N ALA A 20 8.20 7.58 -6.88
CA ALA A 20 8.37 6.40 -6.05
C ALA A 20 9.71 5.70 -6.27
N ALA A 21 10.15 5.58 -7.53
CA ALA A 21 11.46 5.00 -7.87
C ALA A 21 12.65 5.78 -7.26
N HIS A 22 12.50 7.09 -7.03
CA HIS A 22 13.56 7.96 -6.52
C HIS A 22 13.40 8.31 -5.03
N ASN A 23 12.51 7.63 -4.30
CA ASN A 23 12.20 7.90 -2.89
C ASN A 23 11.79 9.36 -2.61
N TYR A 24 11.07 10.01 -3.53
CA TYR A 24 10.58 11.38 -3.37
C TYR A 24 9.23 11.43 -2.65
N THR A 25 9.23 11.10 -1.37
CA THR A 25 8.01 10.98 -0.54
C THR A 25 7.11 12.22 -0.58
N GLU A 26 7.69 13.42 -0.56
CA GLU A 26 6.89 14.66 -0.62
C GLU A 26 6.22 14.88 -1.98
N ILE A 27 6.90 14.50 -3.07
CA ILE A 27 6.31 14.53 -4.42
C ILE A 27 5.20 13.49 -4.51
N CYS A 28 5.40 12.28 -4.00
CA CYS A 28 4.36 11.26 -3.94
C CYS A 28 3.11 11.75 -3.18
N LYS A 29 3.28 12.47 -2.07
CA LYS A 29 2.15 13.07 -1.34
C LYS A 29 1.38 14.07 -2.18
N ILE A 30 2.09 15.04 -2.77
CA ILE A 30 1.49 16.08 -3.61
C ILE A 30 0.73 15.43 -4.76
N LEU A 31 1.29 14.43 -5.43
CA LEU A 31 0.64 13.74 -6.55
C LEU A 31 -0.64 13.04 -6.11
N ILE A 32 -0.61 12.26 -5.02
CA ILE A 32 -1.79 11.56 -4.50
C ILE A 32 -2.87 12.55 -4.04
N GLU A 33 -2.48 13.64 -3.38
CA GLU A 33 -3.41 14.71 -2.96
C GLU A 33 -4.05 15.42 -4.15
N ASN A 34 -3.37 15.47 -5.30
CA ASN A 34 -3.90 16.00 -6.56
C ASN A 34 -4.61 14.94 -7.42
N GLY A 35 -4.89 13.76 -6.88
CA GLY A 35 -5.72 12.74 -7.55
C GLY A 35 -4.95 11.72 -8.40
N ALA A 36 -3.63 11.60 -8.22
CA ALA A 36 -2.89 10.49 -8.79
C ALA A 36 -3.40 9.13 -8.26
N LEU A 37 -3.65 8.20 -9.16
CA LEU A 37 -4.12 6.85 -8.89
C LEU A 37 -2.96 6.04 -8.29
N ILE A 38 -3.10 5.68 -7.02
CA ILE A 38 -2.08 4.95 -6.23
C ILE A 38 -1.67 3.63 -6.90
N ASP A 39 -2.64 2.92 -7.46
CA ASP A 39 -2.46 1.61 -8.13
C ASP A 39 -2.46 1.72 -9.66
N ALA A 40 -2.15 2.90 -10.22
CA ALA A 40 -1.96 3.05 -11.66
C ALA A 40 -0.85 2.10 -12.13
N HIS A 41 -1.15 1.30 -13.15
CA HIS A 41 -0.17 0.46 -13.80
C HIS A 41 0.45 1.22 -14.96
N GLY A 42 1.76 1.10 -15.10
CA GLY A 42 2.50 1.80 -16.14
C GLY A 42 3.75 1.05 -16.55
N GLY A 43 4.40 1.56 -17.59
CA GLY A 43 5.62 0.96 -18.11
C GLY A 43 5.42 -0.33 -18.87
N GLU A 44 6.51 -0.82 -19.45
CA GLU A 44 6.54 -2.08 -20.20
C GLU A 44 6.17 -3.31 -19.36
N LEU A 45 6.46 -3.25 -18.05
CA LEU A 45 6.17 -4.34 -17.12
C LEU A 45 4.80 -4.22 -16.46
N CYS A 46 3.98 -3.21 -16.78
CA CYS A 46 2.69 -2.99 -16.12
C CYS A 46 2.85 -2.90 -14.59
N GLU A 47 3.80 -2.08 -14.12
CA GLU A 47 4.14 -1.94 -12.71
C GLU A 47 3.40 -0.76 -12.07
N THR A 48 3.07 -0.90 -10.79
CA THR A 48 2.55 0.20 -9.96
C THR A 48 3.69 0.98 -9.30
N ALA A 49 3.38 2.16 -8.75
CA ALA A 49 4.35 2.93 -7.96
C ALA A 49 4.92 2.13 -6.77
N LEU A 50 4.13 1.22 -6.19
CA LEU A 50 4.61 0.35 -5.12
C LEU A 50 5.65 -0.69 -5.59
N HIS A 51 5.51 -1.23 -6.81
CA HIS A 51 6.53 -2.10 -7.39
C HIS A 51 7.85 -1.35 -7.57
N ALA A 52 7.78 -0.12 -8.11
CA ALA A 52 8.95 0.74 -8.28
C ALA A 52 9.63 1.04 -6.94
N ALA A 53 8.85 1.45 -5.93
CA ALA A 53 9.38 1.79 -4.62
C ALA A 53 10.11 0.59 -3.97
N VAL A 54 9.58 -0.63 -4.08
CA VAL A 54 10.26 -1.83 -3.59
C VAL A 54 11.52 -2.13 -4.39
N ARG A 55 11.41 -2.12 -5.74
CA ARG A 55 12.53 -2.43 -6.64
C ARG A 55 13.75 -1.54 -6.37
N TRP A 56 13.50 -0.27 -6.04
CA TRP A 56 14.53 0.75 -5.79
C TRP A 56 14.79 1.01 -4.29
N GLN A 57 14.28 0.17 -3.39
CA GLN A 57 14.49 0.29 -1.93
C GLN A 57 14.08 1.66 -1.35
N ALA A 58 13.03 2.26 -1.88
CA ALA A 58 12.45 3.53 -1.41
C ALA A 58 11.56 3.30 -0.18
N VAL A 59 12.18 3.01 0.97
CA VAL A 59 11.49 2.61 2.22
C VAL A 59 10.43 3.61 2.65
N ASP A 60 10.74 4.91 2.64
CA ASP A 60 9.81 5.96 3.08
C ASP A 60 8.57 6.03 2.18
N VAL A 61 8.77 5.90 0.86
CA VAL A 61 7.67 5.85 -0.10
C VAL A 61 6.86 4.56 0.08
N VAL A 62 7.48 3.40 0.31
CA VAL A 62 6.75 2.15 0.56
C VAL A 62 5.86 2.28 1.80
N GLU A 63 6.41 2.79 2.91
CA GLU A 63 5.64 3.03 4.13
C GLU A 63 4.44 3.96 3.85
N TYR A 64 4.69 5.06 3.12
CA TYR A 64 3.66 6.01 2.75
C TYR A 64 2.57 5.40 1.85
N LEU A 65 2.93 4.76 0.73
CA LEU A 65 1.99 4.16 -0.21
C LEU A 65 1.13 3.08 0.47
N LEU A 66 1.74 2.21 1.27
CA LEU A 66 1.01 1.19 2.02
C LEU A 66 0.06 1.81 3.06
N SER A 67 0.46 2.89 3.73
CA SER A 67 -0.41 3.62 4.66
C SER A 67 -1.62 4.26 3.98
N LYS A 68 -1.50 4.57 2.68
CA LYS A 68 -2.59 5.10 1.84
C LYS A 68 -3.43 4.01 1.18
N GLY A 69 -3.17 2.74 1.49
CA GLY A 69 -3.95 1.61 1.00
C GLY A 69 -3.52 1.10 -0.37
N ALA A 70 -2.29 1.38 -0.82
CA ALA A 70 -1.75 0.78 -2.04
C ALA A 70 -1.88 -0.75 -2.03
N ASN A 71 -2.25 -1.32 -3.16
CA ASN A 71 -2.45 -2.76 -3.29
C ASN A 71 -1.11 -3.49 -3.28
N ARG A 72 -0.72 -3.99 -2.10
CA ARG A 72 0.48 -4.83 -1.90
C ARG A 72 0.47 -6.15 -2.67
N ARG A 73 -0.66 -6.55 -3.23
CA ARG A 73 -0.85 -7.78 -4.03
C ARG A 73 -1.12 -7.47 -5.51
N ALA A 74 -0.95 -6.21 -5.94
CA ALA A 74 -0.96 -5.86 -7.36
C ALA A 74 0.05 -6.74 -8.10
N ARG A 75 -0.26 -7.13 -9.34
CA ARG A 75 0.62 -7.99 -10.13
C ARG A 75 1.06 -7.25 -11.37
N ASN A 76 2.36 -7.30 -11.63
CA ASN A 76 2.94 -6.81 -12.87
C ASN A 76 2.74 -7.83 -14.02
N LEU A 77 3.24 -7.53 -15.22
CA LEU A 77 3.16 -8.38 -16.40
C LEU A 77 3.88 -9.74 -16.23
N LYS A 78 4.79 -9.85 -15.27
CA LYS A 78 5.52 -11.08 -14.93
C LYS A 78 4.84 -11.89 -13.82
N ASP A 79 3.63 -11.52 -13.43
CA ASP A 79 2.89 -12.09 -12.30
C ASP A 79 3.55 -11.84 -10.92
N GLU A 80 4.55 -10.96 -10.85
CA GLU A 80 5.26 -10.61 -9.61
C GLU A 80 4.44 -9.57 -8.84
N THR A 81 4.35 -9.74 -7.52
CA THR A 81 3.85 -8.74 -6.58
C THR A 81 4.98 -7.83 -6.09
N PRO A 82 4.68 -6.66 -5.48
CA PRO A 82 5.70 -5.87 -4.82
C PRO A 82 6.50 -6.67 -3.78
N MET A 83 5.85 -7.62 -3.08
CA MET A 83 6.52 -8.46 -2.09
C MET A 83 7.53 -9.44 -2.71
N ASP A 84 7.27 -9.93 -3.93
CA ASP A 84 8.17 -10.82 -4.66
C ASP A 84 9.48 -10.11 -5.10
N LEU A 85 9.45 -8.78 -5.17
CA LEU A 85 10.61 -7.95 -5.54
C LEU A 85 11.49 -7.55 -4.35
N ILE A 86 11.09 -7.90 -3.12
CA ILE A 86 11.85 -7.55 -1.90
C ILE A 86 13.17 -8.32 -1.86
N LYS A 87 14.27 -7.59 -1.69
CA LYS A 87 15.62 -8.16 -1.56
C LYS A 87 16.19 -8.04 -0.15
N ASP A 88 15.77 -7.01 0.59
CA ASP A 88 16.32 -6.65 1.88
C ASP A 88 15.34 -6.92 3.03
N ASP A 89 15.88 -7.33 4.19
CA ASP A 89 15.09 -7.67 5.38
C ASP A 89 14.34 -6.45 5.96
N GLU A 90 14.90 -5.26 5.82
CA GLU A 90 14.26 -4.01 6.26
C GLU A 90 12.95 -3.77 5.50
N MET A 91 12.99 -3.89 4.17
CA MET A 91 11.81 -3.74 3.32
C MET A 91 10.77 -4.83 3.64
N ARG A 92 11.21 -6.06 3.93
CA ARG A 92 10.31 -7.13 4.39
C ARG A 92 9.64 -6.79 5.72
N ALA A 93 10.37 -6.17 6.64
CA ALA A 93 9.83 -5.71 7.91
C ALA A 93 8.80 -4.59 7.74
N VAL A 94 8.99 -3.66 6.79
CA VAL A 94 8.01 -2.62 6.45
C VAL A 94 6.66 -3.23 6.07
N PHE A 95 6.65 -4.19 5.14
CA PHE A 95 5.42 -4.88 4.71
C PHE A 95 4.72 -5.60 5.87
N GLY A 96 5.48 -6.23 6.76
CA GLY A 96 4.97 -6.91 7.94
C GLY A 96 4.30 -5.97 8.95
N ARG A 97 4.92 -4.81 9.21
CA ARG A 97 4.41 -3.78 10.14
C ARG A 97 3.09 -3.19 9.64
N ILE A 98 2.98 -2.91 8.34
CA ILE A 98 1.77 -2.29 7.75
C ILE A 98 0.71 -3.35 7.37
N SER A 99 1.04 -4.65 7.40
CA SER A 99 0.05 -5.75 7.19
C SER A 99 -0.98 -5.88 8.29
N HIS A 100 -0.74 -5.24 9.43
CA HIS A 100 -1.64 -5.22 10.55
C HIS A 100 -2.19 -3.80 10.71
N PRO A 101 -3.15 -3.36 9.88
CA PRO A 101 -4.15 -2.47 10.44
C PRO A 101 -4.68 -3.22 11.65
N ILE A 102 -4.62 -2.61 12.81
CA ILE A 102 -5.23 -3.11 14.04
C ILE A 102 -6.75 -3.11 13.80
N GLN A 103 -7.22 -4.08 13.01
CA GLN A 103 -8.58 -4.56 13.01
C GLN A 103 -8.58 -5.80 13.90
N MET A 104 -8.15 -5.63 15.15
CA MET A 104 -8.46 -6.58 16.21
C MET A 104 -9.97 -6.49 16.43
N GLY A 105 -10.71 -7.23 15.62
CA GLY A 105 -12.16 -7.38 15.74
C GLY A 105 -12.48 -8.04 17.06
N THR A 106 -12.67 -7.23 18.10
CA THR A 106 -13.29 -7.67 19.34
C THR A 106 -14.75 -7.97 19.03
N ILE A 107 -15.09 -9.26 18.92
CA ILE A 107 -16.50 -9.68 18.86
C ILE A 107 -17.02 -9.57 20.29
N ASN A 108 -17.75 -8.50 20.60
CA ASN A 108 -18.42 -8.36 21.89
C ASN A 108 -19.70 -9.21 21.86
N LEU A 109 -19.67 -10.38 22.51
CA LEU A 109 -20.87 -11.17 22.73
C LEU A 109 -21.51 -10.72 24.05
N ALA A 110 -22.59 -9.94 23.97
CA ALA A 110 -23.40 -9.64 25.14
C ALA A 110 -24.39 -10.79 25.35
N ARG A 111 -24.34 -11.44 26.53
CA ARG A 111 -25.33 -12.44 26.92
C ARG A 111 -26.15 -11.90 28.07
N SER A 112 -27.38 -11.48 27.80
CA SER A 112 -28.30 -11.07 28.87
C SER A 112 -28.78 -12.32 29.63
N LYS A 113 -28.44 -12.40 30.92
CA LYS A 113 -29.05 -13.36 31.85
C LYS A 113 -29.51 -12.59 33.08
N ASN A 114 -30.80 -12.67 33.37
CA ASN A 114 -31.40 -12.19 34.62
C ASN A 114 -31.23 -10.68 34.90
N GLY A 115 -31.20 -9.85 33.86
CA GLY A 115 -31.17 -8.38 33.98
C GLY A 115 -29.79 -7.78 34.24
N HIS A 116 -28.72 -8.58 34.18
CA HIS A 116 -27.34 -8.11 34.20
C HIS A 116 -26.69 -8.46 32.85
N ASP A 117 -26.27 -7.44 32.11
CA ASP A 117 -25.57 -7.62 30.84
C ASP A 117 -24.06 -7.76 31.10
N GLU A 118 -23.51 -8.94 30.78
CA GLU A 118 -22.06 -9.18 30.81
C GLU A 118 -21.53 -9.17 29.38
N VAL A 119 -20.49 -8.35 29.15
CA VAL A 119 -19.79 -8.23 27.85
C VAL A 119 -18.50 -9.04 27.93
N TYR A 120 -18.36 -10.02 27.03
CA TYR A 120 -17.14 -10.82 26.91
C TYR A 120 -16.42 -10.46 25.62
N SER A 121 -15.13 -10.15 25.73
CA SER A 121 -14.24 -9.93 24.58
C SER A 121 -13.34 -11.14 24.38
N PHE A 122 -13.37 -11.76 23.20
CA PHE A 122 -12.50 -12.88 22.87
C PHE A 122 -11.57 -12.53 21.70
N ARG A 123 -10.34 -13.03 21.78
CA ARG A 123 -9.32 -12.97 20.73
C ARG A 123 -9.47 -14.20 19.84
N VAL A 124 -9.56 -14.00 18.53
CA VAL A 124 -9.52 -15.10 17.54
C VAL A 124 -8.20 -14.98 16.80
N ASP A 125 -7.27 -15.87 17.11
CA ASP A 125 -6.07 -16.05 16.30
C ASP A 125 -6.41 -17.07 15.20
N GLN A 126 -6.20 -16.71 13.92
CA GLN A 126 -6.23 -17.65 12.78
C GLN A 126 -4.81 -17.91 12.29
#